data_AF-F2L2G6-F1
#
_entry.id   AF-F2L2G6-F1
#
_cell.length_a   1.000
_cell.length_b   1.000
_cell.length_c   1.000
_cell.angle_alpha   90.00
_cell.angle_beta   90.00
_cell.angle_gamma   90.00
#
_symmetry.space_group_name_H-M   'P 1'
#
loop_
_entity.id
_entity.type
_entity.pdbx_description
1 polymer ?
#
loop_
_entity_poly.entity_id
_entity_poly.type
_entity_poly.pdbx_seq_one_letter_code
_entity_poly.pdbx_strand_id
1 'polypeptide(L)'
;MYVAAAFYSPIHGGEYVKRAFEEVRRVLPEVLGPFKSADEVPDAKAKVLLAVTLTGGTGVAVADYARRLGVKAVVTLGFPEHNGAASSLSARSYLEAEGVRVWPLHCAPSGDCGGAAASAKKIARTAALLTAPRVLLIGRRSAQADKFSAKFGGLRRQALGEGPPSAEQPHSA
;
A
#
# COMPACT_ATOMS: atom_id res chain seq x y z
N MET A 1 -3.55 0.90 -7.91
CA MET A 1 -2.47 1.91 -7.97
C MET A 1 -1.93 2.10 -6.56
N TYR A 2 -0.62 2.30 -6.41
CA TYR A 2 0.00 2.72 -5.14
C TYR A 2 0.47 4.17 -5.28
N VAL A 3 0.69 4.84 -4.16
CA VAL A 3 1.37 6.14 -4.08
C VAL A 3 2.65 5.99 -3.26
N ALA A 4 3.70 6.71 -3.60
CA ALA A 4 4.95 6.73 -2.85
C ALA A 4 5.18 8.13 -2.24
N ALA A 5 5.47 8.21 -0.95
CA ALA A 5 5.72 9.47 -0.25
C ALA A 5 6.87 9.32 0.75
N ALA A 6 7.76 10.30 0.79
CA ALA A 6 8.89 10.36 1.71
C ALA A 6 8.60 11.32 2.86
N PHE A 7 8.95 10.90 4.07
CA PHE A 7 8.74 11.64 5.30
C PHE A 7 10.06 11.88 6.04
N TYR A 8 10.17 13.04 6.67
CA TYR A 8 11.30 13.40 7.52
C TYR A 8 10.84 14.20 8.76
N SER A 9 11.68 14.21 9.78
CA SER A 9 11.53 15.08 10.95
C SER A 9 12.47 16.28 10.80
N PRO A 10 12.00 17.52 11.06
CA PRO A 10 12.78 18.73 10.84
C PRO A 10 14.01 18.87 11.75
N ILE A 11 14.13 18.03 12.80
CA ILE A 11 15.23 18.07 13.77
C ILE A 11 16.57 17.56 13.23
N HIS A 12 16.57 16.87 12.08
CA HIS A 12 17.77 16.21 11.53
C HIS A 12 18.57 17.05 10.52
N GLY A 13 18.23 18.33 10.37
CA GLY A 13 18.96 19.27 9.51
C GLY A 13 18.58 19.19 8.03
N GLY A 14 18.40 20.36 7.38
CA GLY A 14 17.90 20.44 6.01
C GLY A 14 18.84 19.85 4.96
N GLU A 15 20.16 19.96 5.14
CA GLU A 15 21.14 19.43 4.18
C GLU A 15 21.11 17.90 4.11
N TYR A 16 21.02 17.23 5.26
CA TYR A 16 20.88 15.78 5.32
C TYR A 16 19.62 15.33 4.59
N VAL A 17 18.47 15.93 4.91
CA VAL A 17 17.18 15.57 4.32
C VAL A 17 17.21 15.74 2.80
N LYS A 18 17.80 16.83 2.31
CA LYS A 18 17.95 17.09 0.88
C LYS A 18 18.78 15.99 0.20
N ARG A 19 19.94 15.64 0.76
CA ARG A 19 20.81 14.58 0.22
C ARG A 19 20.13 13.21 0.24
N ALA A 20 19.55 12.82 1.37
CA ALA A 20 18.85 11.56 1.52
C ALA A 20 17.67 11.44 0.54
N PHE A 21 16.91 12.53 0.36
CA PHE A 21 15.80 12.53 -0.59
C PHE A 21 16.27 12.41 -2.05
N GLU A 22 17.37 13.06 -2.43
CA GLU A 22 17.95 12.88 -3.76
C GLU A 22 18.40 11.43 -4.02
N GLU A 23 18.96 10.75 -3.01
CA GLU A 23 19.26 9.31 -3.11
C GLU A 23 18.00 8.47 -3.31
N VAL A 24 16.92 8.78 -2.58
CA VAL A 24 15.64 8.10 -2.74
C VAL A 24 15.10 8.31 -4.14
N ARG A 25 15.15 9.53 -4.69
CA ARG A 25 14.66 9.83 -6.05
C ARG A 25 15.43 9.09 -7.14
N ARG A 26 16.71 8.78 -6.93
CA ARG A 26 17.49 7.96 -7.87
C ARG A 26 16.93 6.55 -7.99
N VAL A 27 16.46 5.96 -6.88
CA VAL A 27 15.96 4.57 -6.84
C VAL A 27 14.43 4.45 -6.91
N LEU A 28 13.71 5.52 -6.54
CA LEU A 28 12.25 5.68 -6.57
C LEU A 28 11.88 7.04 -7.17
N PRO A 29 12.00 7.24 -8.49
CA PRO A 29 11.75 8.54 -9.13
C PRO A 29 10.33 9.08 -8.93
N GLU A 30 9.37 8.18 -8.70
CA GLU A 30 7.96 8.52 -8.47
C GLU A 30 7.61 8.98 -7.04
N VAL A 31 8.59 9.01 -6.12
CA VAL A 31 8.34 9.39 -4.72
C VAL A 31 8.00 10.87 -4.60
N LEU A 32 6.95 11.18 -3.85
CA LEU A 32 6.57 12.55 -3.48
C LEU A 32 7.31 12.99 -2.21
N GLY A 33 7.61 14.29 -2.09
CA GLY A 33 8.12 14.89 -0.85
C GLY A 33 9.49 15.57 -1.00
N PRO A 34 10.30 15.62 0.08
CA PRO A 34 10.05 15.03 1.40
C PRO A 34 9.08 15.91 2.22
N PHE A 35 8.21 15.27 3.02
CA PHE A 35 7.17 15.94 3.82
C PHE A 35 7.43 15.80 5.33
N LYS A 36 7.06 16.81 6.11
CA LYS A 36 7.18 16.80 7.58
C LYS A 36 6.00 16.11 8.25
N SER A 37 4.82 16.20 7.64
CA SER A 37 3.57 15.67 8.18
C SER A 37 2.69 15.11 7.07
N ALA A 38 1.62 14.41 7.46
CA ALA A 38 0.61 13.94 6.52
C ALA A 38 -0.06 15.10 5.76
N ASP A 39 -0.26 16.25 6.41
CA ASP A 39 -0.99 17.39 5.87
C ASP A 39 -0.29 18.04 4.67
N GLU A 40 1.04 17.97 4.61
CA GLU A 40 1.82 18.51 3.48
C GLU A 40 1.75 17.62 2.24
N VAL A 41 1.32 16.35 2.38
CA VAL A 41 1.27 15.41 1.25
C VAL A 41 0.02 15.70 0.40
N PRO A 42 0.12 15.79 -0.94
CA PRO A 42 -1.04 15.97 -1.80
C PRO A 42 -2.05 14.83 -1.68
N ASP A 43 -3.34 15.13 -1.88
CA ASP A 43 -4.38 14.11 -1.95
C ASP A 43 -4.14 13.15 -3.13
N ALA A 44 -4.33 11.86 -2.87
CA ALA A 44 -4.17 10.82 -3.88
C ALA A 44 -5.21 9.72 -3.70
N LYS A 45 -5.61 9.07 -4.80
CA LYS A 45 -6.38 7.83 -4.75
C LYS A 45 -5.43 6.65 -4.90
N ALA A 46 -5.21 5.91 -3.82
CA ALA A 46 -4.33 4.76 -3.80
C ALA A 46 -4.99 3.56 -3.10
N LYS A 47 -4.59 2.35 -3.51
CA LYS A 47 -4.93 1.10 -2.81
C LYS A 47 -3.87 0.71 -1.78
N VAL A 48 -2.65 1.22 -1.96
CA VAL A 48 -1.46 0.94 -1.15
C VAL A 48 -0.61 2.19 -1.04
N LEU A 49 -0.04 2.43 0.14
CA LEU A 49 0.98 3.46 0.36
C LEU A 49 2.38 2.81 0.40
N LEU A 50 3.34 3.37 -0.33
CA LEU A 50 4.77 3.14 -0.13
C LEU A 50 5.35 4.34 0.62
N ALA A 51 5.55 4.21 1.92
CA ALA A 51 6.07 5.27 2.77
C ALA A 51 7.59 5.11 2.93
N VAL A 52 8.35 6.13 2.57
CA VAL A 52 9.80 6.18 2.78
C VAL A 52 10.07 7.01 4.02
N THR A 53 10.75 6.43 5.02
CA THR A 53 11.12 7.14 6.24
C THR A 53 12.60 7.53 6.15
N LEU A 54 12.85 8.80 5.83
CA LEU A 54 14.20 9.35 5.71
C LEU A 54 14.87 9.50 7.08
N THR A 55 14.08 9.75 8.12
CA THR A 55 14.57 9.96 9.49
C THR A 55 13.63 9.35 10.54
N GLY A 56 14.10 9.39 11.78
CA GLY A 56 13.37 9.17 13.02
C GLY A 56 12.18 10.11 13.17
N GLY A 57 11.22 9.72 14.02
CA GLY A 57 10.05 10.53 14.38
C GLY A 57 8.96 10.66 13.31
N THR A 58 9.05 9.91 12.21
CA THR A 58 8.12 10.03 11.07
C THR A 58 6.98 9.00 11.09
N GLY A 59 6.99 8.07 12.05
CA GLY A 59 6.02 6.97 12.10
C GLY A 59 4.56 7.42 12.20
N VAL A 60 4.30 8.48 12.97
CA VAL A 60 2.96 9.08 13.12
C VAL A 60 2.50 9.72 11.81
N ALA A 61 3.35 10.50 11.14
CA ALA A 61 3.03 11.10 9.84
C ALA A 61 2.68 10.05 8.77
N VAL A 62 3.40 8.92 8.76
CA VAL A 62 3.08 7.79 7.88
C VAL A 62 1.71 7.20 8.21
N ALA A 63 1.41 6.97 9.49
CA ALA A 63 0.14 6.40 9.92
C ALA A 63 -1.04 7.32 9.60
N ASP A 64 -0.90 8.61 9.88
CA ASP A 64 -1.92 9.62 9.61
C ASP A 64 -2.21 9.74 8.11
N TYR A 65 -1.17 9.73 7.27
CA TYR A 65 -1.37 9.76 5.83
C TYR A 65 -2.03 8.48 5.30
N ALA A 66 -1.65 7.31 5.80
CA ALA A 66 -2.30 6.05 5.46
C ALA A 66 -3.79 6.05 5.84
N ARG A 67 -4.13 6.61 7.01
CA ARG A 67 -5.51 6.78 7.47
C ARG A 67 -6.30 7.72 6.57
N ARG A 68 -5.71 8.87 6.21
CA ARG A 68 -6.32 9.84 5.28
C ARG A 68 -6.59 9.23 3.90
N LEU A 69 -5.67 8.42 3.38
CA LEU A 69 -5.85 7.70 2.13
C LEU A 69 -6.88 6.55 2.22
N GLY A 70 -7.22 6.09 3.42
CA GLY A 70 -8.08 4.93 3.65
C GLY A 70 -7.49 3.61 3.15
N VAL A 71 -6.17 3.50 3.05
CA VAL A 71 -5.50 2.28 2.57
C VAL A 71 -5.48 1.18 3.63
N LYS A 72 -5.57 -0.08 3.19
CA LYS A 72 -5.50 -1.28 4.05
C LYS A 72 -4.19 -2.06 3.89
N ALA A 73 -3.22 -1.45 3.23
CA ALA A 73 -1.92 -2.02 2.92
C ALA A 73 -0.88 -0.90 2.80
N VAL A 74 0.23 -1.03 3.51
CA VAL A 74 1.34 -0.08 3.52
C VAL A 74 2.65 -0.85 3.39
N VAL A 75 3.54 -0.36 2.53
CA VAL A 75 4.94 -0.79 2.48
C VAL A 75 5.75 0.35 3.06
N THR A 76 6.61 0.07 4.02
CA THR A 76 7.51 1.09 4.58
C THR A 76 8.95 0.79 4.15
N LEU A 77 9.72 1.82 3.80
CA LEU A 77 11.14 1.71 3.47
C LEU A 77 11.92 2.67 4.35
N GLY A 78 12.62 2.13 5.35
CA GLY A 78 13.44 2.91 6.26
C GLY A 78 14.88 3.04 5.79
N PHE A 79 15.32 4.29 5.60
CA PHE A 79 16.71 4.59 5.30
C PHE A 79 17.58 4.46 6.57
N PRO A 80 18.89 4.17 6.40
CA PRO A 80 19.73 3.72 7.51
C PRO A 80 20.10 4.81 8.50
N GLU A 81 20.30 6.02 8.02
CA GLU A 81 20.73 7.13 8.87
C GLU A 81 19.56 7.73 9.67
N HIS A 82 19.93 8.40 10.76
CA HIS A 82 19.01 9.16 11.61
C HIS A 82 17.74 8.42 12.02
N ASN A 83 17.79 7.11 12.27
CA ASN A 83 16.66 6.30 12.75
C ASN A 83 15.49 6.13 11.76
N GLY A 84 15.72 6.25 10.45
CA GLY A 84 14.69 5.98 9.43
C GLY A 84 14.11 4.56 9.54
N ALA A 85 14.93 3.55 9.79
CA ALA A 85 14.51 2.17 10.06
C ALA A 85 13.59 2.04 11.29
N ALA A 86 13.92 2.74 12.37
CA ALA A 86 13.11 2.72 13.59
C ALA A 86 11.75 3.39 13.36
N SER A 87 11.69 4.48 12.59
CA SER A 87 10.41 5.09 12.18
C SER A 87 9.55 4.14 11.35
N SER A 88 10.15 3.34 10.47
CA SER A 88 9.43 2.33 9.67
C SER A 88 8.77 1.28 10.56
N LEU A 89 9.47 0.81 11.59
CA LEU A 89 8.92 -0.11 12.59
C LEU A 89 7.86 0.55 13.49
N SER A 90 8.07 1.81 13.88
CA SER A 90 7.09 2.57 14.65
C SER A 90 5.78 2.77 13.86
N ALA A 91 5.88 3.14 12.58
CA ALA A 91 4.72 3.24 11.68
C ALA A 91 3.95 1.92 11.60
N ARG A 92 4.67 0.79 11.51
CA ARG A 92 4.07 -0.54 11.50
C ARG A 92 3.23 -0.78 12.76
N SER A 93 3.74 -0.46 13.94
CA SER A 93 3.00 -0.66 15.19
C SER A 93 1.67 0.11 15.22
N TYR A 94 1.66 1.38 14.80
CA TYR A 94 0.43 2.17 14.71
C TYR A 94 -0.56 1.57 13.69
N LEU A 95 -0.06 1.21 12.52
CA LEU A 95 -0.88 0.74 11.41
C LEU A 95 -1.47 -0.66 11.64
N GLU A 96 -0.69 -1.59 12.18
CA GLU A 96 -1.16 -2.94 12.49
C GLU A 96 -2.23 -2.92 13.59
N ALA A 97 -2.14 -1.99 14.57
CA ALA A 97 -3.17 -1.77 15.57
C ALA A 97 -4.53 -1.35 14.95
N GLU A 98 -4.51 -0.73 13.76
CA GLU A 98 -5.69 -0.35 12.98
C GLU A 98 -6.10 -1.39 11.92
N GLY A 99 -5.50 -2.59 11.97
CA GLY A 99 -5.77 -3.68 11.02
C GLY A 99 -5.22 -3.43 9.62
N VAL A 100 -4.27 -2.50 9.46
CA VAL A 100 -3.56 -2.25 8.20
C VAL A 100 -2.42 -3.26 8.05
N ARG A 101 -2.32 -3.90 6.89
CA ARG A 101 -1.20 -4.82 6.60
C ARG A 101 0.05 -4.02 6.27
N VAL A 102 1.16 -4.30 6.94
CA VAL A 102 2.41 -3.57 6.75
C VAL A 102 3.56 -4.49 6.36
N TRP A 103 4.33 -4.08 5.36
CA TRP A 103 5.60 -4.73 4.99
C TRP A 103 6.76 -3.76 5.24
N PRO A 104 7.47 -3.88 6.37
CA PRO A 104 8.65 -3.07 6.63
C PRO A 104 9.86 -3.60 5.85
N LEU A 105 10.47 -2.73 5.07
CA LEU A 105 11.78 -2.90 4.48
C LEU A 105 12.75 -1.86 5.05
N HIS A 106 14.03 -2.19 4.97
CA HIS A 106 15.11 -1.35 5.45
C HIS A 106 16.26 -1.38 4.45
N CYS A 107 16.81 -0.21 4.14
CA CYS A 107 18.08 -0.11 3.43
C CYS A 107 19.23 -0.18 4.44
N ALA A 108 20.12 -1.16 4.28
CA ALA A 108 21.25 -1.36 5.19
C ALA A 108 22.25 -0.18 5.16
N PRO A 109 22.91 0.16 6.29
CA PRO A 109 23.81 1.33 6.40
C PRO A 109 24.98 1.42 5.42
N SER A 110 25.43 0.30 4.87
CA SER A 110 26.56 0.22 3.93
C SER A 110 26.14 -0.32 2.56
N GLY A 111 24.83 -0.43 2.29
CA GLY A 111 24.29 -1.07 1.10
C GLY A 111 23.79 -0.08 0.07
N ASP A 112 23.85 -0.47 -1.20
CA ASP A 112 23.05 0.16 -2.24
C ASP A 112 21.55 -0.04 -1.93
N CYS A 113 20.85 1.06 -1.64
CA CYS A 113 19.41 1.04 -1.37
C CYS A 113 18.58 0.60 -2.58
N GLY A 114 19.16 0.51 -3.78
CA GLY A 114 18.50 0.09 -5.01
C GLY A 114 17.76 -1.24 -4.89
N GLY A 115 18.37 -2.25 -4.27
CA GLY A 115 17.73 -3.56 -4.07
C GLY A 115 16.52 -3.52 -3.14
N ALA A 116 16.65 -2.81 -2.02
CA ALA A 116 15.56 -2.63 -1.05
C ALA A 116 14.41 -1.79 -1.65
N ALA A 117 14.74 -0.72 -2.36
CA ALA A 117 13.79 0.13 -3.07
C ALA A 117 13.05 -0.62 -4.18
N ALA A 118 13.76 -1.41 -5.00
CA ALA A 118 13.16 -2.23 -6.04
C ALA A 118 12.19 -3.27 -5.45
N SER A 119 12.58 -3.89 -4.33
CA SER A 119 11.72 -4.84 -3.61
C SER A 119 10.47 -4.14 -3.05
N ALA A 120 10.64 -2.99 -2.39
CA ALA A 120 9.53 -2.21 -1.84
C ALA A 120 8.53 -1.80 -2.94
N LYS A 121 9.05 -1.33 -4.09
CA LYS A 121 8.25 -1.00 -5.28
C LYS A 121 7.50 -2.22 -5.83
N LYS A 122 8.17 -3.37 -5.95
CA LYS A 122 7.54 -4.62 -6.42
C LYS A 122 6.42 -5.07 -5.48
N ILE A 123 6.64 -5.00 -4.17
CA ILE A 123 5.64 -5.36 -3.16
C ILE A 123 4.45 -4.39 -3.23
N ALA A 124 4.71 -3.07 -3.25
CA ALA A 124 3.65 -2.05 -3.32
C ALA A 124 2.77 -2.22 -4.57
N ARG A 125 3.40 -2.44 -5.73
CA ARG A 125 2.72 -2.74 -7.01
C ARG A 125 1.86 -3.99 -6.91
N THR A 126 2.45 -5.09 -6.44
CA THR A 126 1.77 -6.38 -6.32
C THR A 126 0.59 -6.29 -5.36
N ALA A 127 0.79 -5.70 -4.19
CA ALA A 127 -0.26 -5.49 -3.20
C ALA A 127 -1.40 -4.62 -3.76
N ALA A 128 -1.08 -3.59 -4.54
CA ALA A 128 -2.09 -2.74 -5.17
C ALA A 128 -2.90 -3.45 -6.27
N LEU A 129 -2.29 -4.40 -6.99
CA LEU A 129 -2.98 -5.24 -7.97
C LEU A 129 -3.89 -6.27 -7.29
N LEU A 130 -3.44 -6.85 -6.18
CA LEU A 130 -4.17 -7.87 -5.43
C LEU A 130 -5.22 -7.31 -4.46
N THR A 131 -5.24 -6.01 -4.22
CA THR A 131 -6.26 -5.37 -3.38
C THR A 131 -7.50 -5.07 -4.22
N ALA A 132 -8.61 -5.77 -3.97
CA ALA A 132 -9.85 -5.68 -4.76
C ALA A 132 -9.56 -5.80 -6.28
N PRO A 133 -9.02 -6.95 -6.73
CA PRO A 133 -8.78 -7.19 -8.15
C PRO A 133 -10.12 -7.24 -8.87
N ARG A 134 -10.17 -6.95 -10.17
CA ARG A 134 -11.38 -7.17 -10.96
C ARG A 134 -11.25 -8.52 -11.64
N VAL A 135 -11.86 -9.55 -11.07
CA VAL A 135 -11.79 -10.92 -11.60
C VAL A 135 -13.14 -11.28 -12.20
N LEU A 136 -13.12 -11.77 -13.44
CA LEU A 136 -14.26 -12.41 -14.09
C LEU A 136 -14.23 -13.89 -13.77
N LEU A 137 -15.32 -14.40 -13.20
CA LEU A 137 -15.54 -15.83 -13.05
C LEU A 137 -16.28 -16.35 -14.29
N ILE A 138 -15.70 -17.33 -14.97
CA ILE A 138 -16.36 -18.06 -16.06
C ILE A 138 -16.84 -19.41 -15.49
N GLY A 139 -18.15 -19.67 -15.58
CA GLY A 139 -18.78 -20.87 -15.06
C GLY A 139 -19.48 -20.70 -13.71
N ARG A 140 -19.77 -21.81 -13.04
CA ARG A 140 -20.52 -21.81 -11.77
C ARG A 140 -19.66 -21.34 -10.60
N ARG A 141 -20.28 -20.63 -9.65
CA ARG A 141 -19.65 -20.20 -8.42
C ARG A 141 -19.29 -21.41 -7.55
N SER A 142 -18.04 -21.47 -7.11
CA SER A 142 -17.50 -22.53 -6.26
C SER A 142 -17.06 -21.99 -4.89
N ALA A 143 -16.85 -22.89 -3.93
CA ALA A 143 -16.30 -22.53 -2.62
C ALA A 143 -14.92 -21.84 -2.72
N GLN A 144 -14.13 -22.15 -3.75
CA GLN A 144 -12.86 -21.48 -4.04
C GLN A 144 -13.07 -20.03 -4.47
N ALA A 145 -14.09 -19.76 -5.28
CA ALA A 145 -14.46 -18.39 -5.65
C ALA A 145 -14.90 -17.58 -4.42
N ASP A 146 -15.64 -18.20 -3.49
CA ASP A 146 -16.03 -17.56 -2.22
C ASP A 146 -14.82 -17.23 -1.34
N LYS A 147 -13.91 -18.19 -1.14
CA LYS A 147 -12.66 -17.97 -0.40
C LYS A 147 -11.80 -16.88 -1.03
N PHE A 148 -11.71 -16.85 -2.36
CA PHE A 148 -11.00 -15.80 -3.08
C PHE A 148 -11.65 -14.43 -2.86
N SER A 149 -12.98 -14.34 -2.99
CA SER A 149 -13.72 -13.10 -2.79
C SER A 149 -13.58 -12.58 -1.37
N ALA A 150 -13.69 -13.46 -0.37
CA ALA A 150 -13.50 -13.09 1.03
C ALA A 150 -12.10 -12.55 1.33
N LYS A 151 -11.06 -13.14 0.69
CA LYS A 151 -9.66 -12.76 0.92
C LYS A 151 -9.25 -11.49 0.17
N PHE A 152 -9.77 -11.26 -1.04
CA PHE A 152 -9.27 -10.22 -1.95
C PHE A 152 -10.32 -9.17 -2.36
N GLY A 153 -11.61 -9.41 -2.14
CA GLY A 153 -12.70 -8.43 -2.39
C GLY A 153 -13.05 -8.17 -3.86
N GLY A 154 -12.76 -9.11 -4.77
CA GLY A 154 -12.59 -8.82 -6.20
C GLY A 154 -13.47 -9.52 -7.26
N LEU A 155 -14.43 -10.37 -6.88
CA LEU A 155 -15.28 -11.01 -7.89
C LEU A 155 -16.35 -10.04 -8.43
N ARG A 156 -16.42 -9.86 -9.75
CA ARG A 156 -17.61 -9.32 -10.42
C ARG A 156 -18.32 -10.44 -11.18
N ARG A 157 -19.65 -10.51 -11.07
CA ARG A 157 -20.47 -11.42 -11.89
C ARG A 157 -20.47 -10.91 -13.34
N GLN A 158 -20.45 -11.81 -14.32
CA GLN A 158 -21.02 -11.54 -15.63
C GLN A 158 -21.87 -12.72 -16.11
N ALA A 159 -22.98 -12.36 -16.73
CA ALA A 159 -24.13 -13.17 -17.07
C ALA A 159 -23.79 -14.35 -17.99
N LEU A 160 -24.00 -15.56 -17.49
CA LEU A 160 -24.42 -16.65 -18.36
C LEU A 160 -25.94 -16.69 -18.23
N GLY A 161 -26.64 -16.51 -19.35
CA GLY A 161 -28.08 -16.28 -19.42
C GLY A 161 -28.89 -17.17 -18.49
N GLU A 162 -29.38 -16.59 -17.40
CA GLU A 162 -30.53 -17.11 -16.69
C GLU A 162 -31.75 -16.61 -17.49
N GLY A 163 -32.21 -17.44 -18.43
CA GLY A 163 -33.61 -17.36 -18.82
C GLY A 163 -34.47 -17.47 -17.55
N PRO A 164 -35.62 -16.76 -17.47
CA PRO A 164 -36.47 -16.87 -16.30
C PRO A 164 -36.82 -18.35 -16.07
N PRO A 165 -36.95 -18.81 -14.82
CA PRO A 165 -37.48 -20.15 -14.57
C PRO A 165 -38.82 -20.25 -15.26
N SER A 166 -38.94 -21.21 -16.18
CA SER A 166 -40.21 -21.59 -16.79
C SER A 166 -41.16 -21.91 -15.64
N ALA A 167 -42.13 -21.03 -15.43
CA ALA A 167 -43.25 -21.31 -14.54
C ALA A 167 -43.98 -22.52 -15.11
N GLU A 168 -43.91 -23.64 -14.40
CA GLU A 168 -44.82 -24.76 -14.60
C GLU A 168 -46.25 -24.22 -14.54
N GLN A 169 -46.96 -24.27 -15.66
CA GLN A 169 -48.40 -24.09 -15.67
C GLN A 169 -49.00 -25.34 -15.00
N PRO A 170 -49.79 -25.21 -13.92
CA PRO A 170 -50.57 -26.33 -13.46
C PRO A 170 -51.68 -26.58 -14.50
N HIS A 171 -51.64 -27.78 -15.10
CA HIS A 171 -52.79 -28.34 -15.77
C HIS A 171 -53.94 -28.45 -14.77
N SER A 172 -54.97 -27.62 -14.94
CA SER A 172 -56.30 -27.90 -14.42
C SER A 172 -57.12 -28.55 -15.53
N ALA A 173 -57.72 -29.69 -15.18
CA ALA A 173 -58.62 -30.51 -15.97
C ALA A 173 -59.90 -29.79 -16.41
#